data_AF-A0A918XNF4-F1
#
_entry.id   AF-A0A918XNF4-F1
#
_cell.length_a   1.000
_cell.length_b   1.000
_cell.length_c   1.000
_cell.angle_alpha   90.00
_cell.angle_beta   90.00
_cell.angle_gamma   90.00
#
_symmetry.space_group_name_H-M   'P 1'
#
loop_
_entity.id
_entity.type
_entity.pdbx_description
1 polymer ?
#
loop_
_entity_poly.entity_id
_entity_poly.type
_entity_poly.pdbx_seq_one_letter_code
_entity_poly.pdbx_strand_id
1 'polypeptide(L)'
;MAPRVFPESVRRMQASKSMRLRHELWHYVRAVWGNPRFPEQGRQLLRELGWALPGGREPMDANGSLQFDNRAGEDFLYMHRQMIAMTDRALAAAGEPPITRWPSIPEPGDSDFPVPPAWAYADPAASPQDNAATTRFLQFIKADAYYERTMRVRERFLTDPANLRRLSLGALGNLAEFTIHNAMHMRWAAEPKGYRPPLDLGDPASGDPIWDGLDHDYLGDTYSSHLNPHFWYLHGWIDDLVELWADVNGVRTIDWVGDWTGGPDLTAPTEPAAEPAVEMAALATAAAASVADRPVRPGPALAALLRSSAMPSTLVEITRLQEGPG
;
A
#
# COMPACT_ATOMS: atom_id res chain seq x y z
N MET A 1 6.72 -17.54 18.07
CA MET A 1 7.28 -17.94 16.77
C MET A 1 7.62 -16.69 15.99
N ALA A 2 8.89 -16.44 15.68
CA ALA A 2 9.25 -15.28 14.85
C ALA A 2 8.68 -15.43 13.43
N PRO A 3 8.37 -14.33 12.72
CA PRO A 3 7.93 -14.37 11.33
C PRO A 3 8.89 -15.19 10.45
N ARG A 4 8.33 -16.04 9.59
CA ARG A 4 9.12 -16.88 8.69
C ARG A 4 9.92 -16.04 7.70
N VAL A 5 11.24 -16.25 7.69
CA VAL A 5 12.12 -15.72 6.66
C VAL A 5 12.14 -16.70 5.48
N PHE A 6 11.86 -16.22 4.27
CA PHE A 6 11.90 -17.05 3.06
C PHE A 6 13.33 -17.38 2.62
N PRO A 7 13.52 -18.45 1.82
CA PRO A 7 14.83 -18.77 1.25
C PRO A 7 15.42 -17.60 0.46
N GLU A 8 16.74 -17.58 0.38
CA GLU A 8 17.48 -16.52 -0.31
C GLU A 8 17.07 -16.35 -1.78
N SER A 9 16.78 -17.45 -2.49
CA SER A 9 16.30 -17.41 -3.88
C SER A 9 15.01 -16.60 -4.03
N VAL A 10 14.04 -16.82 -3.14
CA VAL A 10 12.76 -16.09 -3.11
C VAL A 10 12.99 -14.63 -2.71
N ARG A 11 13.83 -14.39 -1.70
CA ARG A 11 14.16 -13.02 -1.26
C ARG A 11 14.88 -12.22 -2.34
N ARG A 12 15.75 -12.85 -3.15
CA ARG A 12 16.43 -12.18 -4.27
C ARG A 12 15.47 -11.85 -5.41
N MET A 13 14.49 -12.70 -5.69
CA MET A 13 13.39 -12.35 -6.61
C MET A 13 12.61 -11.15 -6.07
N GLN A 14 12.25 -11.16 -4.78
CA GLN A 14 11.55 -10.05 -4.12
C GLN A 14 12.35 -8.74 -4.15
N ALA A 15 13.65 -8.83 -3.89
CA ALA A 15 14.55 -7.68 -3.91
C ALA A 15 14.92 -7.19 -5.31
N SER A 16 14.47 -7.87 -6.38
CA SER A 16 14.77 -7.43 -7.73
C SER A 16 14.23 -6.03 -7.97
N LYS A 17 15.03 -5.18 -8.63
CA LYS A 17 14.65 -3.81 -8.94
C LYS A 17 13.31 -3.74 -9.71
N SER A 18 13.07 -4.70 -10.59
CA SER A 18 11.80 -4.89 -11.30
C SER A 18 10.60 -5.01 -10.34
N MET A 19 10.66 -5.92 -9.36
CA MET A 19 9.57 -6.11 -8.39
C MET A 19 9.39 -4.90 -7.47
N ARG A 20 10.50 -4.33 -7.00
CA ARG A 20 10.48 -3.14 -6.14
C ARG A 20 9.83 -1.94 -6.81
N LEU A 21 10.26 -1.62 -8.04
CA LEU A 21 9.70 -0.52 -8.82
C LEU A 21 8.25 -0.79 -9.21
N ARG A 22 7.90 -2.01 -9.59
CA ARG A 22 6.51 -2.35 -9.91
C ARG A 22 5.59 -2.08 -8.71
N HIS A 23 5.98 -2.52 -7.52
CA HIS A 23 5.19 -2.32 -6.32
C HIS A 23 5.10 -0.85 -5.92
N GLU A 24 6.22 -0.12 -5.95
CA GLU A 24 6.24 1.32 -5.67
C GLU A 24 5.37 2.10 -6.67
N LEU A 25 5.59 1.93 -7.97
CA LEU A 25 4.88 2.66 -9.01
C LEU A 25 3.38 2.38 -8.98
N TRP A 26 2.98 1.13 -8.74
CA TRP A 26 1.56 0.79 -8.65
C TRP A 26 0.85 1.59 -7.55
N HIS A 27 1.46 1.64 -6.35
CA HIS A 27 0.93 2.45 -5.25
C HIS A 27 1.03 3.95 -5.52
N TYR A 28 2.16 4.40 -6.07
CA TYR A 28 2.40 5.79 -6.40
C TYR A 28 1.32 6.34 -7.34
N VAL A 29 1.10 5.67 -8.47
CA VAL A 29 0.12 6.07 -9.49
C VAL A 29 -1.27 6.20 -8.86
N ARG A 30 -1.75 5.17 -8.14
CA ARG A 30 -3.07 5.20 -7.49
C ARG A 30 -3.21 6.32 -6.46
N ALA A 31 -2.12 6.64 -5.74
CA ALA A 31 -2.14 7.69 -4.73
C ALA A 31 -2.17 9.11 -5.33
N VAL A 32 -1.59 9.32 -6.51
CA VAL A 32 -1.43 10.65 -7.10
C VAL A 32 -2.40 10.96 -8.24
N TRP A 33 -2.97 9.95 -8.92
CA TRP A 33 -3.73 10.16 -10.16
C TRP A 33 -4.90 11.13 -10.00
N GLY A 34 -5.78 10.87 -9.02
CA GLY A 34 -6.94 11.72 -8.70
C GLY A 34 -6.62 12.97 -7.86
N ASN A 35 -5.38 13.15 -7.43
CA ASN A 35 -5.01 14.28 -6.59
C ASN A 35 -4.91 15.56 -7.44
N PRO A 36 -5.72 16.61 -7.19
CA PRO A 36 -5.71 17.83 -7.99
C PRO A 36 -4.39 18.61 -7.89
N ARG A 37 -3.56 18.31 -6.87
CA ARG A 37 -2.22 18.89 -6.72
C ARG A 37 -1.15 18.15 -7.51
N PHE A 38 -1.43 16.98 -8.06
CA PHE A 38 -0.46 16.28 -8.89
C PHE A 38 -0.42 16.94 -10.27
N PRO A 39 0.76 17.42 -10.74
CA PRO A 39 0.87 18.15 -11.99
C PRO A 39 0.45 17.31 -13.20
N GLU A 40 -0.17 17.94 -14.19
CA GLU A 40 -0.55 17.25 -15.42
C GLU A 40 0.67 16.73 -16.18
N GLN A 41 1.82 17.39 -16.07
CA GLN A 41 3.08 16.91 -16.61
C GLN A 41 3.49 15.55 -16.02
N GLY A 42 3.30 15.36 -14.70
CA GLY A 42 3.54 14.07 -14.05
C GLY A 42 2.58 13.00 -14.54
N ARG A 43 1.29 13.34 -14.74
CA ARG A 43 0.32 12.40 -15.35
C ARG A 43 0.71 12.04 -16.78
N GLN A 44 1.17 13.01 -17.56
CA GLN A 44 1.62 12.80 -18.92
C GLN A 44 2.82 11.85 -18.99
N LEU A 45 3.81 12.04 -18.10
CA LEU A 45 4.95 11.15 -17.99
C LEU A 45 4.55 9.71 -17.62
N LEU A 46 3.62 9.55 -16.68
CA LEU A 46 3.05 8.23 -16.36
C LEU A 46 2.33 7.59 -17.55
N ARG A 47 1.63 8.38 -18.39
CA ARG A 47 1.02 7.87 -19.63
C ARG A 47 2.09 7.40 -20.61
N GLU A 48 3.15 8.18 -20.80
CA GLU A 48 4.27 7.87 -21.69
C GLU A 48 5.03 6.60 -21.25
N LEU A 49 5.16 6.39 -19.95
CA LEU A 49 5.72 5.17 -19.37
C LEU A 49 4.78 3.94 -19.49
N GLY A 50 3.54 4.11 -19.98
CA GLY A 50 2.53 3.05 -20.00
C GLY A 50 1.98 2.70 -18.61
N TRP A 51 2.12 3.62 -17.64
CA TRP A 51 1.71 3.50 -16.24
C TRP A 51 0.48 4.33 -15.89
N ALA A 52 -0.30 4.73 -16.89
CA ALA A 52 -1.57 5.43 -16.66
C ALA A 52 -2.54 4.57 -15.85
N LEU A 53 -3.18 5.17 -14.84
CA LEU A 53 -4.29 4.50 -14.16
C LEU A 53 -5.47 4.34 -15.13
N PRO A 54 -6.12 3.16 -15.18
CA PRO A 54 -7.34 3.01 -15.96
C PRO A 54 -8.39 4.04 -15.51
N GLY A 55 -9.08 4.62 -16.49
CA GLY A 55 -9.97 5.76 -16.25
C GLY A 55 -11.04 5.46 -15.20
N GLY A 56 -11.22 6.40 -14.27
CA GLY A 56 -12.23 6.31 -13.21
C GLY A 56 -11.88 5.36 -12.07
N ARG A 57 -10.67 4.76 -12.03
CA ARG A 57 -10.26 3.83 -10.96
C ARG A 57 -9.47 4.49 -9.82
N GLU A 58 -9.65 5.79 -9.60
CA GLU A 58 -9.01 6.50 -8.49
C GLU A 58 -9.63 6.06 -7.14
N PRO A 59 -8.85 5.58 -6.16
CA PRO A 59 -9.44 5.13 -4.88
C PRO A 59 -10.12 6.25 -4.09
N MET A 60 -9.73 7.50 -4.35
CA MET A 60 -10.27 8.71 -3.73
C MET A 60 -10.84 9.63 -4.81
N ASP A 61 -11.97 10.27 -4.51
CA ASP A 61 -12.49 11.36 -5.34
C ASP A 61 -11.66 12.65 -5.17
N ALA A 62 -12.03 13.70 -5.92
CA ALA A 62 -11.36 15.00 -5.85
C ALA A 62 -11.44 15.68 -4.46
N ASN A 63 -12.41 15.30 -3.63
CA ASN A 63 -12.59 15.79 -2.26
C ASN A 63 -11.81 14.96 -1.23
N GLY A 64 -11.23 13.83 -1.65
CA GLY A 64 -10.53 12.90 -0.76
C GLY A 64 -11.47 11.90 -0.08
N SER A 65 -12.69 11.72 -0.57
CA SER A 65 -13.62 10.69 -0.13
C SER A 65 -13.31 9.36 -0.82
N LEU A 66 -13.46 8.25 -0.09
CA LEU A 66 -13.29 6.91 -0.67
C LEU A 66 -14.37 6.62 -1.71
N GLN A 67 -13.96 6.09 -2.85
CA GLN A 67 -14.88 5.58 -3.86
C GLN A 67 -15.15 4.09 -3.60
N PHE A 68 -16.38 3.61 -3.74
CA PHE A 68 -16.73 2.22 -3.40
C PHE A 68 -17.25 1.39 -4.59
N ASP A 69 -17.49 2.04 -5.72
CA ASP A 69 -18.15 1.48 -6.91
C ASP A 69 -17.31 1.57 -8.19
N ASN A 70 -16.08 2.08 -8.09
CA ASN A 70 -15.23 2.39 -9.24
C ASN A 70 -14.10 1.38 -9.48
N ARG A 71 -14.17 0.19 -8.85
CA ARG A 71 -13.24 -0.94 -9.00
C ARG A 71 -11.82 -0.72 -8.46
N ALA A 72 -11.50 0.46 -7.95
CA ALA A 72 -10.17 0.75 -7.39
C ALA A 72 -9.77 -0.21 -6.26
N GLY A 73 -10.74 -0.67 -5.45
CA GLY A 73 -10.50 -1.66 -4.40
C GLY A 73 -10.34 -3.08 -4.92
N GLU A 74 -10.96 -3.42 -6.06
CA GLU A 74 -10.70 -4.71 -6.73
C GLU A 74 -9.26 -4.74 -7.25
N ASP A 75 -8.76 -3.65 -7.86
CA ASP A 75 -7.36 -3.56 -8.29
C ASP A 75 -6.40 -3.83 -7.11
N PHE A 76 -6.70 -3.28 -5.92
CA PHE A 76 -5.92 -3.52 -4.70
C PHE A 76 -5.91 -5.00 -4.31
N LEU A 77 -7.07 -5.64 -4.21
CA LEU A 77 -7.16 -7.05 -3.84
C LEU A 77 -6.49 -7.94 -4.89
N TYR A 78 -6.74 -7.67 -6.17
CA TYR A 78 -6.20 -8.45 -7.27
C TYR A 78 -4.68 -8.36 -7.36
N MET A 79 -4.10 -7.15 -7.31
CA MET A 79 -2.65 -6.95 -7.42
C MET A 79 -1.89 -7.72 -6.32
N HIS A 80 -2.36 -7.62 -5.07
CA HIS A 80 -1.74 -8.35 -3.97
C HIS A 80 -1.95 -9.86 -4.06
N ARG A 81 -3.12 -10.33 -4.52
CA ARG A 81 -3.34 -11.74 -4.83
C ARG A 81 -2.37 -12.27 -5.89
N GLN A 82 -2.06 -11.47 -6.92
CA GLN A 82 -1.05 -11.84 -7.91
C GLN A 82 0.37 -11.90 -7.32
N MET A 83 0.73 -10.96 -6.43
CA MET A 83 2.02 -11.00 -5.71
C MET A 83 2.15 -12.25 -4.81
N ILE A 84 1.07 -12.63 -4.12
CA ILE A 84 1.00 -13.86 -3.32
C ILE A 84 1.19 -15.07 -4.23
N ALA A 85 0.41 -15.19 -5.31
CA ALA A 85 0.51 -16.31 -6.24
C ALA A 85 1.88 -16.44 -6.92
N MET A 86 2.56 -15.32 -7.18
CA MET A 86 3.94 -15.31 -7.69
C MET A 86 4.91 -15.84 -6.61
N THR A 87 4.77 -15.38 -5.37
CA THR A 87 5.64 -15.77 -4.26
C THR A 87 5.44 -17.24 -3.88
N ASP A 88 4.20 -17.73 -3.85
CA ASP A 88 3.89 -19.14 -3.61
C ASP A 88 4.48 -20.05 -4.69
N ARG A 89 4.45 -19.63 -5.96
CA ARG A 89 5.13 -20.35 -7.04
C ARG A 89 6.64 -20.42 -6.82
N ALA A 90 7.26 -19.33 -6.37
CA ALA A 90 8.69 -19.30 -6.07
C ALA A 90 9.05 -20.17 -4.85
N LEU A 91 8.21 -20.17 -3.80
CA LEU A 91 8.36 -21.04 -2.64
C LEU A 91 8.21 -22.51 -3.04
N ALA A 92 7.19 -22.86 -3.82
CA ALA A 92 7.01 -24.23 -4.32
C ALA A 92 8.21 -24.71 -5.14
N ALA A 93 8.77 -23.85 -6.02
CA ALA A 93 9.98 -24.15 -6.77
C ALA A 93 11.23 -24.34 -5.87
N ALA A 94 11.24 -23.73 -4.69
CA ALA A 94 12.27 -23.92 -3.67
C ALA A 94 12.00 -25.11 -2.72
N GLY A 95 10.91 -25.87 -2.92
CA GLY A 95 10.52 -26.97 -2.04
C GLY A 95 9.92 -26.53 -0.70
N GLU A 96 9.43 -25.31 -0.62
CA GLU A 96 8.92 -24.67 0.58
C GLU A 96 7.37 -24.65 0.60
N PRO A 97 6.73 -24.66 1.79
CA PRO A 97 5.30 -24.43 1.88
C PRO A 97 4.93 -23.00 1.44
N PRO A 98 3.67 -22.77 1.02
CA PRO A 98 3.18 -21.44 0.61
C PRO A 98 3.29 -20.43 1.77
N ILE A 99 3.01 -19.16 1.47
CA ILE A 99 3.02 -18.11 2.47
C ILE A 99 2.11 -18.46 3.65
N THR A 100 2.55 -18.07 4.85
CA THR A 100 1.71 -18.15 6.04
C THR A 100 0.88 -16.88 6.14
N ARG A 101 -0.42 -17.03 6.45
CA ARG A 101 -1.38 -15.93 6.63
C ARG A 101 -1.80 -15.82 8.09
N TRP A 102 -2.16 -14.62 8.54
CA TRP A 102 -2.77 -14.46 9.85
C TRP A 102 -4.22 -14.93 9.83
N PRO A 103 -4.66 -15.78 10.77
CA PRO A 103 -6.09 -16.11 10.91
C PRO A 103 -6.90 -14.94 11.50
N SER A 104 -6.22 -14.07 12.25
CA SER A 104 -6.73 -12.82 12.82
C SER A 104 -5.56 -11.88 13.07
N ILE A 105 -5.82 -10.59 13.17
CA ILE A 105 -4.79 -9.57 13.45
C ILE A 105 -4.20 -9.83 14.83
N PRO A 106 -2.86 -9.93 14.97
CA PRO A 106 -2.23 -10.21 16.26
C PRO A 106 -2.59 -9.18 17.33
N GLU A 107 -2.98 -9.68 18.50
CA GLU A 107 -3.34 -8.86 19.65
C GLU A 107 -2.09 -8.21 20.30
N PRO A 108 -2.26 -7.10 21.04
CA PRO A 108 -1.23 -6.60 21.93
C PRO A 108 -0.69 -7.69 22.86
N GLY A 109 0.64 -7.84 22.89
CA GLY A 109 1.30 -8.87 23.70
C GLY A 109 1.46 -10.23 23.01
N ASP A 110 1.01 -10.39 21.76
CA ASP A 110 1.34 -11.56 20.95
C ASP A 110 2.87 -11.73 20.84
N SER A 111 3.38 -12.85 21.35
CA SER A 111 4.82 -13.15 21.39
C SER A 111 5.40 -13.53 20.03
N ASP A 112 4.54 -13.90 19.08
CA ASP A 112 4.90 -14.36 17.75
C ASP A 112 5.02 -13.16 16.80
N PHE A 113 4.18 -12.15 17.00
CA PHE A 113 4.15 -10.92 16.21
C PHE A 113 4.24 -9.66 17.08
N PRO A 114 5.32 -9.48 17.86
CA PRO A 114 5.47 -8.31 18.72
C PRO A 114 5.49 -7.03 17.88
N VAL A 115 4.80 -6.00 18.36
CA VAL A 115 4.81 -4.66 17.75
C VAL A 115 6.14 -3.97 18.09
N PRO A 116 6.99 -3.61 17.11
CA PRO A 116 8.23 -2.89 17.38
C PRO A 116 7.95 -1.53 18.04
N PRO A 117 8.82 -1.04 18.94
CA PRO A 117 8.63 0.24 19.60
C PRO A 117 8.54 1.38 18.57
N ALA A 118 7.81 2.44 18.93
CA ALA A 118 7.81 3.67 18.14
C ALA A 118 9.18 4.36 18.24
N TRP A 119 9.61 4.98 17.16
CA TRP A 119 10.87 5.73 17.08
C TRP A 119 10.61 7.20 16.73
N ALA A 120 11.65 8.02 16.86
CA ALA A 120 11.62 9.40 16.39
C ALA A 120 11.84 9.39 14.86
N TYR A 121 10.81 9.75 14.10
CA TYR A 121 10.91 9.81 12.65
C TYR A 121 11.79 11.00 12.24
N ALA A 122 12.81 10.74 11.42
CA ALA A 122 13.88 11.68 11.11
C ALA A 122 14.30 11.60 9.64
N ASP A 123 13.31 11.66 8.74
CA ASP A 123 13.57 11.70 7.30
C ASP A 123 14.20 13.06 6.93
N PRO A 124 15.43 13.10 6.38
CA PRO A 124 16.09 14.35 6.01
C PRO A 124 15.40 15.08 4.86
N ALA A 125 14.55 14.41 4.07
CA ALA A 125 13.76 15.03 3.01
C ALA A 125 12.45 15.65 3.53
N ALA A 126 12.06 15.38 4.78
CA ALA A 126 10.85 15.91 5.40
C ALA A 126 11.15 17.14 6.27
N SER A 127 10.17 18.03 6.40
CA SER A 127 10.29 19.16 7.33
C SER A 127 10.33 18.69 8.79
N PRO A 128 10.91 19.47 9.72
CA PRO A 128 10.84 19.15 11.15
C PRO A 128 9.41 18.94 11.67
N GLN A 129 8.45 19.68 11.13
CA GLN A 129 7.03 19.56 11.50
C GLN A 129 6.45 18.23 11.04
N ASP A 130 6.78 17.78 9.83
CA ASP A 130 6.30 16.51 9.26
C ASP A 130 6.96 15.31 9.95
N ASN A 131 8.24 15.41 10.29
CA ASN A 131 8.95 14.44 11.12
C ASN A 131 8.30 14.31 12.51
N ALA A 132 7.98 15.44 13.15
CA ALA A 132 7.28 15.45 14.44
C ALA A 132 5.85 14.90 14.34
N ALA A 133 5.11 15.21 13.26
CA ALA A 133 3.78 14.68 13.02
C ALA A 133 3.81 13.17 12.80
N THR A 134 4.75 12.68 12.00
CA THR A 134 4.94 11.24 11.75
C THR A 134 5.35 10.50 13.03
N THR A 135 6.21 11.09 13.86
CA THR A 135 6.57 10.53 15.17
C THR A 135 5.33 10.35 16.06
N ARG A 136 4.47 11.37 16.18
CA ARG A 136 3.22 11.27 16.95
C ARG A 136 2.28 10.23 16.38
N PHE A 137 2.19 10.14 15.06
CA PHE A 137 1.40 9.13 14.40
C PHE A 137 1.92 7.71 14.70
N LEU A 138 3.23 7.47 14.60
CA LEU A 138 3.85 6.19 14.95
C LEU A 138 3.53 5.78 16.39
N GLN A 139 3.66 6.71 17.34
CA GLN A 139 3.30 6.48 18.73
C GLN A 139 1.82 6.11 18.89
N PHE A 140 0.93 6.81 18.17
CA PHE A 140 -0.49 6.54 18.19
C PHE A 140 -0.83 5.15 17.64
N ILE A 141 -0.37 4.79 16.44
CA ILE A 141 -0.74 3.52 15.80
C ILE A 141 -0.12 2.28 16.45
N LYS A 142 1.01 2.44 17.13
CA LYS A 142 1.71 1.34 17.83
C LYS A 142 1.16 1.10 19.22
N ALA A 143 0.41 2.06 19.78
CA ALA A 143 -0.24 1.89 21.07
C ALA A 143 -1.28 0.76 21.05
N ASP A 144 -1.42 0.06 22.17
CA ASP A 144 -2.43 -0.99 22.34
C ASP A 144 -3.85 -0.42 22.23
N ALA A 145 -4.05 0.81 22.69
CA ALA A 145 -5.32 1.51 22.57
C ALA A 145 -5.77 1.69 21.10
N TYR A 146 -4.85 1.83 20.15
CA TYR A 146 -5.19 1.88 18.73
C TYR A 146 -5.68 0.52 18.23
N TYR A 147 -5.04 -0.58 18.67
CA TYR A 147 -5.53 -1.91 18.35
C TYR A 147 -6.96 -2.10 18.87
N GLU A 148 -7.18 -1.86 20.17
CA GLU A 148 -8.47 -2.11 20.82
C GLU A 148 -9.61 -1.28 20.25
N ARG A 149 -9.35 -0.01 19.98
CA ARG A 149 -10.40 0.95 19.57
C ARG A 149 -10.57 1.05 18.07
N THR A 150 -9.62 0.55 17.28
CA THR A 150 -9.61 0.76 15.83
C THR A 150 -9.39 -0.53 15.08
N MET A 151 -8.26 -1.22 15.25
CA MET A 151 -7.97 -2.42 14.45
C MET A 151 -8.95 -3.56 14.74
N ARG A 152 -9.19 -3.86 16.02
CA ARG A 152 -10.15 -4.92 16.44
C ARG A 152 -11.56 -4.65 15.92
N VAL A 153 -11.98 -3.37 15.91
CA VAL A 153 -13.30 -2.96 15.38
C VAL A 153 -13.37 -3.13 13.87
N ARG A 154 -12.31 -2.73 13.16
CA ARG A 154 -12.22 -2.83 11.69
C ARG A 154 -12.14 -4.29 11.22
N GLU A 155 -11.34 -5.12 11.90
CA GLU A 155 -11.31 -6.56 11.66
C GLU A 155 -12.70 -7.18 11.80
N ARG A 156 -13.38 -6.96 12.93
CA ARG A 156 -14.75 -7.45 13.13
C ARG A 156 -15.69 -7.00 12.02
N PHE A 157 -15.61 -5.75 11.58
CA PHE A 157 -16.45 -5.26 10.49
C PHE A 157 -16.16 -6.01 9.17
N LEU A 158 -14.88 -6.15 8.81
CA LEU A 158 -14.41 -6.75 7.57
C LEU A 158 -14.57 -8.26 7.51
N THR A 159 -14.72 -8.94 8.65
CA THR A 159 -14.92 -10.40 8.71
C THR A 159 -16.35 -10.82 9.04
N ASP A 160 -17.25 -9.88 9.37
CA ASP A 160 -18.64 -10.19 9.70
C ASP A 160 -19.45 -10.53 8.43
N PRO A 161 -20.07 -11.73 8.34
CA PRO A 161 -20.84 -12.14 7.18
C PRO A 161 -21.99 -11.19 6.78
N ALA A 162 -22.64 -10.53 7.75
CA ALA A 162 -23.71 -9.60 7.48
C ALA A 162 -23.19 -8.30 6.83
N ASN A 163 -22.00 -7.83 7.21
CA ASN A 163 -21.38 -6.68 6.54
C ASN A 163 -20.87 -7.06 5.16
N LEU A 164 -20.20 -8.21 5.03
CA LEU A 164 -19.64 -8.69 3.76
C LEU A 164 -20.69 -8.88 2.66
N ARG A 165 -21.90 -9.33 2.99
CA ARG A 165 -23.04 -9.42 2.04
C ARG A 165 -23.50 -8.08 1.48
N ARG A 166 -23.15 -6.97 2.13
CA ARG A 166 -23.57 -5.61 1.76
C ARG A 166 -22.50 -4.86 0.97
N LEU A 167 -21.31 -5.41 0.87
CA LEU A 167 -20.19 -4.80 0.17
C LEU A 167 -20.05 -5.42 -1.22
N SER A 168 -19.81 -4.58 -2.22
CA SER A 168 -19.16 -5.05 -3.44
C SER A 168 -17.71 -5.44 -3.12
N LEU A 169 -17.09 -6.25 -3.97
CA LEU A 169 -15.67 -6.59 -3.81
C LEU A 169 -14.78 -5.33 -3.85
N GLY A 170 -15.12 -4.35 -4.69
CA GLY A 170 -14.44 -3.05 -4.75
C GLY A 170 -14.58 -2.23 -3.46
N ALA A 171 -15.76 -2.24 -2.84
CA ALA A 171 -15.99 -1.57 -1.56
C ALA A 171 -15.17 -2.24 -0.44
N LEU A 172 -15.16 -3.57 -0.40
CA LEU A 172 -14.33 -4.34 0.53
C LEU A 172 -12.85 -3.98 0.38
N GLY A 173 -12.33 -3.99 -0.85
CA GLY A 173 -10.92 -3.69 -1.11
C GLY A 173 -10.50 -2.29 -0.68
N ASN A 174 -11.30 -1.25 -0.99
CA ASN A 174 -10.98 0.11 -0.59
C ASN A 174 -11.14 0.33 0.93
N LEU A 175 -12.14 -0.29 1.56
CA LEU A 175 -12.24 -0.27 3.02
C LEU A 175 -11.03 -0.95 3.66
N ALA A 176 -10.63 -2.12 3.17
CA ALA A 176 -9.47 -2.83 3.70
C ALA A 176 -8.18 -2.00 3.53
N GLU A 177 -7.90 -1.49 2.32
CA GLU A 177 -6.71 -0.70 2.01
C GLU A 177 -6.59 0.54 2.91
N PHE A 178 -7.65 1.36 2.96
CA PHE A 178 -7.59 2.69 3.57
C PHE A 178 -7.97 2.74 5.03
N THR A 179 -8.60 1.69 5.56
CA THR A 179 -8.94 1.65 6.99
C THR A 179 -8.01 0.74 7.79
N ILE A 180 -7.45 -0.35 7.27
CA ILE A 180 -6.69 -1.25 8.15
C ILE A 180 -5.30 -1.61 7.63
N HIS A 181 -5.19 -1.90 6.34
CA HIS A 181 -3.96 -2.31 5.68
C HIS A 181 -2.82 -1.32 5.90
N ASN A 182 -3.02 -0.04 5.57
CA ASN A 182 -1.95 0.96 5.70
C ASN A 182 -1.46 1.07 7.16
N ALA A 183 -2.33 0.78 8.14
CA ALA A 183 -2.01 0.91 9.56
C ALA A 183 -1.20 -0.28 10.02
N MET A 184 -1.49 -1.48 9.49
CA MET A 184 -0.70 -2.68 9.72
C MET A 184 0.76 -2.47 9.30
N HIS A 185 0.99 -1.91 8.11
CA HIS A 185 2.36 -1.62 7.64
C HIS A 185 3.16 -0.82 8.66
N MET A 186 2.59 0.29 9.13
CA MET A 186 3.29 1.19 10.05
C MET A 186 3.32 0.66 11.49
N ARG A 187 2.34 -0.16 11.90
CA ARG A 187 2.29 -0.77 13.24
C ARG A 187 3.41 -1.80 13.40
N TRP A 188 3.62 -2.69 12.42
CA TRP A 188 4.69 -3.69 12.48
C TRP A 188 6.01 -3.25 11.82
N ALA A 189 6.09 -2.04 11.27
CA ALA A 189 7.36 -1.48 10.83
C ALA A 189 8.32 -1.30 12.03
N ALA A 190 9.57 -1.69 11.87
CA ALA A 190 10.67 -1.23 12.70
C ALA A 190 11.27 0.06 12.13
N GLU A 191 12.10 0.74 12.94
CA GLU A 191 12.87 1.89 12.45
C GLU A 191 13.72 1.49 11.24
N PRO A 192 13.63 2.22 10.11
CA PRO A 192 14.41 1.90 8.93
C PRO A 192 15.89 2.21 9.14
N LYS A 193 16.76 1.49 8.44
CA LYS A 193 18.21 1.79 8.43
C LYS A 193 18.54 3.11 7.74
N GLY A 194 17.64 3.63 6.92
CA GLY A 194 17.77 4.88 6.21
C GLY A 194 16.48 5.25 5.48
N TYR A 195 16.41 6.50 5.03
CA TYR A 195 15.29 7.03 4.29
C TYR A 195 15.65 7.13 2.82
N ARG A 196 14.96 6.36 1.99
CA ARG A 196 15.14 6.39 0.54
C ARG A 196 14.62 7.73 -0.01
N PRO A 197 15.34 8.38 -0.94
CA PRO A 197 14.82 9.54 -1.64
C PRO A 197 13.49 9.24 -2.35
N PRO A 198 12.64 10.26 -2.57
CA PRO A 198 11.43 10.10 -3.38
C PRO A 198 11.74 9.55 -4.78
N LEU A 199 10.78 8.82 -5.34
CA LEU A 199 10.84 8.37 -6.73
C LEU A 199 11.03 9.55 -7.69
N ASP A 200 12.04 9.45 -8.55
CA ASP A 200 12.18 10.33 -9.70
C ASP A 200 11.38 9.76 -10.87
N LEU A 201 10.27 10.41 -11.23
CA LEU A 201 9.46 9.95 -12.36
C LEU A 201 10.18 10.11 -13.71
N GLY A 202 11.16 11.02 -13.78
CA GLY A 202 11.97 11.25 -14.98
C GLY A 202 12.89 10.11 -15.33
N ASP A 203 13.38 9.43 -14.30
CA ASP A 203 14.17 8.23 -14.42
C ASP A 203 13.81 7.28 -13.27
N PRO A 204 12.66 6.57 -13.35
CA PRO A 204 12.18 5.71 -12.26
C PRO A 204 13.13 4.56 -11.98
N ALA A 205 13.95 4.18 -12.96
CA ALA A 205 14.96 3.14 -12.82
C ALA A 205 16.28 3.69 -12.28
N SER A 206 16.47 5.02 -12.18
CA SER A 206 17.58 5.59 -11.43
C SER A 206 17.39 5.43 -9.93
N GLY A 207 18.50 5.40 -9.20
CA GLY A 207 18.50 5.28 -7.76
C GLY A 207 19.78 4.63 -7.27
N ASP A 208 20.16 4.97 -6.04
CA ASP A 208 21.32 4.37 -5.40
C ASP A 208 21.07 2.87 -5.18
N PRO A 209 21.93 1.97 -5.71
CA PRO A 209 21.79 0.52 -5.53
C PRO A 209 21.78 0.06 -4.06
N ILE A 210 22.18 0.90 -3.11
CA ILE A 210 22.08 0.61 -1.68
C ILE A 210 20.63 0.23 -1.28
N TRP A 211 19.63 0.80 -1.95
CA TRP A 211 18.21 0.54 -1.68
C TRP A 211 17.71 -0.79 -2.27
N ASP A 212 18.49 -1.43 -3.15
CA ASP A 212 18.15 -2.72 -3.75
C ASP A 212 18.55 -3.91 -2.86
N GLY A 213 19.34 -3.66 -1.80
CA GLY A 213 19.85 -4.66 -0.87
C GLY A 213 18.75 -5.46 -0.15
N LEU A 214 19.04 -6.73 0.18
CA LEU A 214 18.11 -7.62 0.90
C LEU A 214 17.72 -7.13 2.29
N ASP A 215 18.45 -6.15 2.81
CA ASP A 215 18.30 -5.56 4.13
C ASP A 215 17.59 -4.20 4.11
N HIS A 216 17.23 -3.70 2.92
CA HIS A 216 16.22 -2.66 2.75
C HIS A 216 14.84 -3.34 2.61
N ASP A 217 14.25 -3.66 3.76
CA ASP A 217 12.96 -4.34 3.95
C ASP A 217 12.00 -3.51 4.82
N TYR A 218 12.13 -2.19 4.77
CA TYR A 218 11.29 -1.30 5.56
C TYR A 218 9.83 -1.44 5.17
N LEU A 219 8.99 -1.89 6.12
CA LEU A 219 7.58 -2.18 5.90
C LEU A 219 6.76 -0.91 5.55
N GLY A 220 7.25 0.28 5.90
CA GLY A 220 6.60 1.56 5.58
C GLY A 220 6.92 2.15 4.21
N ASP A 221 7.85 1.57 3.43
CA ASP A 221 8.18 1.99 2.07
C ASP A 221 7.72 0.92 1.08
N THR A 222 6.88 1.28 0.13
CA THR A 222 6.36 0.36 -0.90
C THR A 222 7.48 -0.19 -1.79
N TYR A 223 8.62 0.48 -1.89
CA TYR A 223 9.79 -0.06 -2.59
C TYR A 223 10.37 -1.31 -1.89
N SER A 224 10.13 -1.49 -0.60
CA SER A 224 10.77 -2.55 0.20
C SER A 224 9.84 -3.41 1.03
N SER A 225 8.59 -3.00 1.24
CA SER A 225 7.71 -3.62 2.23
C SER A 225 7.50 -5.11 1.99
N HIS A 226 7.45 -5.56 0.73
CA HIS A 226 7.30 -6.97 0.34
C HIS A 226 8.50 -7.86 0.65
N LEU A 227 9.66 -7.32 1.04
CA LEU A 227 10.76 -8.12 1.59
C LEU A 227 10.57 -8.41 3.08
N ASN A 228 9.79 -7.59 3.79
CA ASN A 228 9.55 -7.78 5.21
C ASN A 228 8.66 -9.00 5.42
N PRO A 229 9.02 -9.95 6.30
CA PRO A 229 8.17 -11.11 6.56
C PRO A 229 6.72 -10.77 6.95
N HIS A 230 6.49 -9.69 7.71
CA HIS A 230 5.13 -9.30 8.14
C HIS A 230 4.21 -8.95 6.97
N PHE A 231 4.76 -8.50 5.85
CA PHE A 231 3.99 -8.21 4.63
C PHE A 231 3.17 -9.43 4.21
N TRP A 232 3.77 -10.62 4.21
CA TRP A 232 3.10 -11.82 3.72
C TRP A 232 1.99 -12.30 4.66
N TYR A 233 2.16 -12.13 5.96
CA TYR A 233 1.12 -12.45 6.94
C TYR A 233 -0.08 -11.50 6.83
N LEU A 234 0.18 -10.19 6.76
CA LEU A 234 -0.88 -9.18 6.67
C LEU A 234 -1.60 -9.23 5.32
N HIS A 235 -0.88 -9.40 4.21
CA HIS A 235 -1.51 -9.52 2.90
C HIS A 235 -2.22 -10.86 2.72
N GLY A 236 -1.74 -11.94 3.35
CA GLY A 236 -2.48 -13.19 3.41
C GLY A 236 -3.82 -13.04 4.13
N TRP A 237 -3.87 -12.28 5.23
CA TRP A 237 -5.14 -11.98 5.91
C TRP A 237 -6.07 -11.11 5.06
N ILE A 238 -5.53 -10.10 4.35
CA ILE A 238 -6.30 -9.30 3.40
C ILE A 238 -6.87 -10.18 2.27
N ASP A 239 -6.07 -11.11 1.75
CA ASP A 239 -6.48 -12.04 0.69
C ASP A 239 -7.58 -13.01 1.16
N ASP A 240 -7.54 -13.43 2.43
CA ASP A 240 -8.61 -14.24 3.04
C ASP A 240 -9.95 -13.51 3.10
N LEU A 241 -9.97 -12.16 3.18
CA LEU A 241 -11.22 -11.40 3.13
C LEU A 241 -11.97 -11.61 1.81
N VAL A 242 -11.24 -11.84 0.71
CA VAL A 242 -11.85 -12.13 -0.60
C VAL A 242 -12.55 -13.48 -0.56
N GLU A 243 -11.93 -14.49 0.06
CA GLU A 243 -12.53 -15.83 0.20
C GLU A 243 -13.75 -15.79 1.12
N LEU A 244 -13.66 -15.11 2.25
CA LEU A 244 -14.80 -14.89 3.15
C LEU A 244 -15.95 -14.17 2.43
N TRP A 245 -15.65 -13.14 1.65
CA TRP A 245 -16.65 -12.43 0.85
C TRP A 245 -17.29 -13.33 -0.20
N ALA A 246 -16.48 -14.15 -0.89
CA ALA A 246 -16.96 -15.06 -1.92
C ALA A 246 -17.92 -16.10 -1.33
N ASP A 247 -17.54 -16.70 -0.21
CA ASP A 247 -18.32 -17.70 0.50
C ASP A 247 -19.69 -17.17 0.93
N VAL A 248 -19.74 -16.00 1.58
CA VAL A 248 -21.00 -15.45 2.11
C VAL A 248 -21.94 -14.93 1.01
N ASN A 249 -21.41 -14.63 -0.18
CA ASN A 249 -22.16 -14.20 -1.35
C ASN A 249 -22.41 -15.33 -2.36
N GLY A 250 -21.97 -16.56 -2.07
CA GLY A 250 -22.15 -17.72 -2.95
C GLY A 250 -21.38 -17.64 -4.27
N VAL A 251 -20.30 -16.86 -4.31
CA VAL A 251 -19.43 -16.68 -5.48
C VAL A 251 -18.37 -17.77 -5.48
N ARG A 252 -18.37 -18.63 -6.50
CA ARG A 252 -17.38 -19.73 -6.62
C ARG A 252 -16.10 -19.33 -7.35
N THR A 253 -16.19 -18.30 -8.18
CA THR A 253 -15.07 -17.79 -8.96
C THR A 253 -15.24 -16.28 -9.05
N ILE A 254 -14.21 -15.55 -8.63
CA ILE A 254 -14.20 -14.09 -8.75
C ILE A 254 -13.96 -13.74 -10.22
N ASP A 255 -14.95 -13.10 -10.84
CA ASP A 255 -14.79 -12.45 -12.14
C ASP A 255 -14.25 -11.04 -11.91
N TRP A 256 -12.92 -10.93 -11.82
CA TRP A 256 -12.24 -9.68 -11.50
C TRP A 256 -12.50 -8.64 -12.59
N VAL A 257 -13.09 -7.51 -12.19
CA VAL A 257 -13.25 -6.36 -13.09
C VAL A 257 -12.13 -5.35 -12.84
N GLY A 258 -11.79 -5.11 -11.58
CA GLY A 258 -10.55 -4.43 -11.20
C GLY A 258 -9.39 -5.41 -11.13
N ASP A 259 -8.56 -5.38 -12.16
CA ASP A 259 -7.43 -6.30 -12.41
C ASP A 259 -6.12 -5.56 -12.71
N TRP A 260 -6.07 -4.24 -12.50
CA TRP A 260 -4.92 -3.45 -12.91
C TRP A 260 -3.71 -3.69 -12.01
N THR A 261 -2.63 -4.20 -12.60
CA THR A 261 -1.36 -4.54 -11.92
C THR A 261 -0.18 -3.64 -12.32
N GLY A 262 -0.49 -2.50 -12.95
CA GLY A 262 0.49 -1.51 -13.37
C GLY A 262 0.87 -1.60 -14.86
N GLY A 263 1.99 -0.96 -15.20
CA GLY A 263 2.51 -0.87 -16.56
C GLY A 263 3.63 -1.88 -16.88
N PRO A 264 4.38 -1.65 -17.97
CA PRO A 264 5.52 -2.47 -18.36
C PRO A 264 6.65 -2.42 -17.30
N ASP A 265 7.53 -3.42 -17.34
CA ASP A 265 8.75 -3.43 -16.51
C ASP A 265 9.73 -2.35 -17.00
N LEU A 266 10.00 -1.37 -16.15
CA LEU A 266 10.89 -0.24 -16.47
C LEU A 266 12.38 -0.56 -16.31
N THR A 267 12.73 -1.77 -15.86
CA THR A 267 14.12 -2.24 -15.78
C THR A 267 14.56 -3.04 -17.00
N ALA A 268 13.61 -3.39 -17.88
CA ALA A 268 13.94 -4.02 -19.15
C ALA A 268 14.70 -3.01 -20.04
N PRO A 269 15.68 -3.46 -20.85
CA PRO A 269 16.35 -2.58 -21.79
C PRO A 269 15.32 -1.96 -22.74
N THR A 270 15.15 -0.65 -22.67
CA THR A 270 14.41 0.14 -23.67
C THR A 270 15.40 0.71 -24.68
N GLU A 271 15.01 0.78 -25.96
CA GLU A 271 15.75 1.60 -26.92
C GLU A 271 15.77 3.06 -26.44
N PRO A 272 16.86 3.82 -26.67
CA PRO A 272 17.04 5.13 -26.05
C PRO A 272 15.93 6.10 -26.46
N ALA A 273 15.25 6.67 -25.46
CA ALA A 273 14.28 7.74 -25.67
C ALA A 273 14.99 9.05 -26.11
N ALA A 274 14.33 9.83 -26.97
CA ALA A 274 14.87 11.08 -27.50
C ALA A 274 14.99 12.18 -26.43
N GLU A 275 15.99 13.05 -26.61
CA GLU A 275 16.44 14.10 -25.67
C GLU A 275 15.43 15.13 -25.13
N PRO A 276 14.23 15.42 -25.71
CA PRO A 276 13.33 16.44 -25.14
C PRO A 276 12.67 16.06 -23.81
N ALA A 277 12.75 14.79 -23.37
CA ALA A 277 12.08 14.31 -22.16
C ALA A 277 12.78 14.71 -20.84
N VAL A 278 14.09 14.95 -20.88
CA VAL A 278 14.93 15.13 -19.67
C VAL A 278 14.69 16.50 -19.00
N GLU A 279 14.45 17.55 -19.79
CA GLU A 279 14.23 18.91 -19.25
C GLU A 279 12.81 19.09 -18.69
N MET A 280 11.84 18.35 -19.24
CA MET A 280 10.45 18.34 -18.77
C MET A 280 10.26 17.51 -17.49
N ALA A 281 11.06 16.45 -17.32
CA ALA A 281 11.06 15.61 -16.13
C ALA A 281 11.54 16.36 -14.87
N ALA A 282 12.60 17.17 -14.99
CA ALA A 282 13.12 17.96 -13.88
C ALA A 282 12.09 18.94 -13.29
N LEU A 283 11.22 19.51 -14.13
CA LEU A 283 10.10 20.37 -13.71
C LEU A 283 8.98 19.59 -13.02
N ALA A 284 8.69 18.35 -13.42
CA ALA A 284 7.71 17.49 -12.76
C ALA A 284 8.19 16.99 -11.39
N THR A 285 9.47 16.62 -11.29
CA THR A 285 10.13 16.23 -10.03
C THR A 285 10.24 17.42 -9.07
N ALA A 286 10.57 18.62 -9.58
CA ALA A 286 10.58 19.86 -8.80
C ALA A 286 9.16 20.32 -8.40
N ALA A 287 8.13 20.14 -9.24
CA ALA A 287 6.75 20.48 -8.88
C ALA A 287 6.13 19.47 -7.90
N ALA A 288 6.48 18.17 -7.98
CA ALA A 288 6.17 17.19 -6.94
C ALA A 288 6.83 17.55 -5.60
N ALA A 289 8.05 18.10 -5.64
CA ALA A 289 8.75 18.64 -4.48
C ALA A 289 8.23 20.03 -4.01
N SER A 290 7.73 20.89 -4.88
CA SER A 290 7.20 22.23 -4.53
C SER A 290 5.76 22.21 -4.05
N VAL A 291 4.98 21.17 -4.40
CA VAL A 291 3.72 20.82 -3.71
C VAL A 291 3.99 20.34 -2.27
N ALA A 292 5.26 20.05 -1.93
CA ALA A 292 5.73 19.70 -0.60
C ALA A 292 6.18 20.92 0.25
N ASP A 293 6.07 22.16 -0.24
CA ASP A 293 6.47 23.38 0.50
C ASP A 293 5.42 23.85 1.54
N ARG A 294 4.62 22.89 2.06
CA ARG A 294 3.75 22.87 3.27
C ARG A 294 2.58 21.88 3.09
N PRO A 295 2.22 21.05 4.09
CA PRO A 295 3.06 20.10 4.83
C PRO A 295 3.47 18.92 3.92
N VAL A 296 4.70 18.44 4.06
CA VAL A 296 5.20 17.25 3.35
C VAL A 296 4.37 16.07 3.81
N ARG A 297 3.60 15.54 2.85
CA ARG A 297 2.82 14.33 3.04
C ARG A 297 3.80 13.19 3.31
N PRO A 298 3.56 12.39 4.35
CA PRO A 298 4.30 11.15 4.48
C PRO A 298 4.05 10.21 3.28
N GLY A 299 4.87 9.16 3.09
CA GLY A 299 4.75 8.22 1.96
C GLY A 299 3.31 7.75 1.69
N PRO A 300 2.95 7.31 0.47
CA PRO A 300 1.55 7.14 0.04
C PRO A 300 0.66 6.37 1.02
N ALA A 301 1.18 5.33 1.69
CA ALA A 301 0.50 4.58 2.75
C ALA A 301 0.22 5.42 4.01
N LEU A 302 1.17 6.27 4.40
CA LEU A 302 1.09 7.16 5.55
C LEU A 302 0.33 8.46 5.22
N ALA A 303 0.32 8.92 3.95
CA ALA A 303 -0.54 10.03 3.47
C ALA A 303 -2.01 9.64 3.40
N ALA A 304 -2.30 8.37 3.16
CA ALA A 304 -3.63 7.79 3.29
C ALA A 304 -4.06 7.71 4.77
N LEU A 305 -3.15 7.31 5.67
CA LEU A 305 -3.47 7.25 7.10
C LEU A 305 -3.64 8.60 7.79
N LEU A 306 -2.79 9.58 7.50
CA LEU A 306 -2.92 10.91 8.09
C LEU A 306 -4.24 11.61 7.68
N ARG A 307 -4.75 11.32 6.48
CA ARG A 307 -6.08 11.76 6.04
C ARG A 307 -7.21 11.01 6.74
N SER A 308 -7.05 9.71 7.02
CA SER A 308 -8.03 8.90 7.77
C SER A 308 -8.10 9.23 9.28
N SER A 309 -7.04 9.83 9.84
CA SER A 309 -6.98 10.24 11.25
C SER A 309 -7.62 11.61 11.54
N ALA A 310 -8.01 12.36 10.51
CA ALA A 310 -8.93 13.48 10.66
C ALA A 310 -10.37 12.94 10.67
N MET A 311 -10.90 12.62 11.86
CA MET A 311 -12.37 12.61 12.02
C MET A 311 -12.85 14.04 11.76
N PRO A 312 -13.80 14.30 10.83
CA PRO A 312 -15.10 13.62 10.82
C PRO A 312 -15.72 13.38 9.41
N SER A 313 -15.92 12.12 9.00
CA SER A 313 -17.07 11.73 8.12
C SER A 313 -17.27 10.22 7.98
N THR A 314 -16.21 9.40 8.11
CA THR A 314 -16.32 7.93 7.91
C THR A 314 -17.14 7.23 8.99
N LEU A 315 -17.19 7.78 10.22
CA LEU A 315 -18.11 7.30 11.26
C LEU A 315 -19.57 7.63 10.94
N VAL A 316 -19.84 8.67 10.15
CA VAL A 316 -21.20 9.04 9.72
C VAL A 316 -21.68 8.13 8.58
N GLU A 317 -20.78 7.69 7.68
CA GLU A 317 -21.13 6.74 6.62
C GLU A 317 -21.31 5.30 7.12
N ILE A 318 -20.49 4.84 8.08
CA ILE A 318 -20.70 3.53 8.73
C ILE A 318 -22.03 3.53 9.51
N THR A 319 -22.38 4.64 10.17
CA THR A 319 -23.70 4.79 10.84
C THR A 319 -24.86 4.83 9.83
N ARG A 320 -24.69 5.48 8.67
CA ARG A 320 -25.72 5.49 7.59
C ARG A 320 -25.96 4.12 6.96
N LEU A 321 -24.97 3.22 6.95
CA LEU A 321 -25.18 1.84 6.50
C LEU A 321 -25.89 0.99 7.57
N GLN A 322 -25.86 1.38 8.84
CA GLN A 322 -26.56 0.68 9.92
C GLN A 322 -28.05 1.06 10.01
N GLU A 323 -28.41 2.28 9.64
CA GLU A 323 -29.81 2.72 9.52
C GLU A 323 -30.31 2.41 8.11
N GLY A 324 -30.97 1.26 7.93
CA GLY A 324 -31.66 0.93 6.67
C GLY A 324 -32.69 2.01 6.28
N PRO A 325 -33.16 2.03 5.02
CA PRO A 325 -34.14 3.02 4.59
C PRO A 325 -35.40 2.89 5.46
N GLY A 326 -35.73 3.95 6.19
CA GLY A 326 -37.02 4.12 6.84
C GLY A 326 -38.14 4.39 5.84
#